data_AF-E9GC71-F1
#
_entry.id   AF-E9GC71-F1
#
_cell.length_a   1.000
_cell.length_b   1.000
_cell.length_c   1.000
_cell.angle_alpha   90.00
_cell.angle_beta   90.00
_cell.angle_gamma   90.00
#
_symmetry.space_group_name_H-M   'P 1'
#
loop_
_entity.id
_entity.type
_entity.pdbx_description
1 polymer ?
#
loop_
_entity_poly.entity_id
_entity_poly.type
_entity_poly.pdbx_seq_one_letter_code
_entity_poly.pdbx_strand_id
1 'polypeptide(L)'
;MPTSCADLERMGHKLSGFFLVVNGSKQKMEMIYCDFYPNQNDKQKWIGYADVKSAPVNFYAQRNSSFNKTSVPIPFDLAVKYLERFGYLERGPQDSSYSESVSAESFRSAIEDFQSFAGLNKTGEIDKETLELMSKPRCGVADRVRPGHSSTRRKRFAIQGSHWPKKQLTYKIKKYTPDMSPSDVDREIARAFQMWADVTDLAFVHVNNQSADVDIDILFATGEHGSCPSFNDGPGGTLAHATYPIYGGDAHFDEGETWTLDSVKGTNLFQVATHEFGHSLGLEHTHVTTAVMYPFYGYSPDFKLDKDDIEGIQELYGKNQFSRKLALELEATLELFRTTVNNLEKKNIELRNDLIDTRSNLNKKLEALKLSQPSNSCSSASAPAVPMEDLNVNSFETRPLVRSSFNWAQSFEIAEAIFNGRLGNCMGDRMRRGYHLSTNQYLMSQNRQFAAILQEDGNFVIYKRDKGGKAEFSTVTAGKGANQVQLRNDGHITVIDKSKPESPLWKSRRNAEGGDCFLIMQDDGNLVGYKGTNDTSRSNAYFSAWNLNL
;
A
#
# COMPACT_ATOMS: atom_id res chain seq x y z
N MET A 1 3.02 -16.10 -36.65
CA MET A 1 2.03 -15.10 -36.23
C MET A 1 0.64 -15.61 -36.57
N PRO A 2 -0.38 -15.36 -35.75
CA PRO A 2 -1.74 -15.81 -36.04
C PRO A 2 -2.25 -15.15 -37.32
N THR A 3 -2.98 -15.91 -38.14
CA THR A 3 -3.55 -15.45 -39.41
C THR A 3 -5.08 -15.36 -39.36
N SER A 4 -5.68 -15.83 -38.27
CA SER A 4 -7.13 -15.92 -38.05
C SER A 4 -7.49 -15.97 -36.57
N CYS A 5 -8.78 -15.77 -36.26
CA CYS A 5 -9.31 -16.01 -34.92
C CYS A 5 -9.11 -17.45 -34.46
N ALA A 6 -9.16 -18.42 -35.37
CA ALA A 6 -8.88 -19.82 -35.05
C ALA A 6 -7.42 -20.06 -34.64
N ASP A 7 -6.46 -19.32 -35.22
CA ASP A 7 -5.07 -19.37 -34.76
C ASP A 7 -4.92 -18.76 -33.38
N LEU A 8 -5.58 -17.64 -33.12
CA LEU A 8 -5.59 -16.99 -31.81
C LEU A 8 -6.21 -17.91 -30.74
N GLU A 9 -7.32 -18.59 -31.06
CA GLU A 9 -7.96 -19.58 -30.17
C GLU A 9 -7.02 -20.75 -29.87
N ARG A 10 -6.31 -21.27 -30.89
CA ARG A 10 -5.27 -22.31 -30.72
C ARG A 10 -4.05 -21.83 -29.94
N MET A 11 -3.72 -20.55 -30.01
CA MET A 11 -2.68 -19.91 -29.23
C MET A 11 -3.13 -19.57 -27.79
N GLY A 12 -4.39 -19.89 -27.43
CA GLY A 12 -4.91 -19.77 -26.07
C GLY A 12 -5.75 -18.53 -25.80
N HIS A 13 -6.07 -17.72 -26.81
CA HIS A 13 -6.99 -16.58 -26.66
C HIS A 13 -8.43 -17.09 -26.50
N LYS A 14 -9.10 -16.67 -25.41
CA LYS A 14 -10.47 -17.09 -25.07
C LYS A 14 -11.46 -15.94 -24.88
N LEU A 15 -11.00 -14.69 -24.97
CA LEU A 15 -11.81 -13.49 -24.80
C LEU A 15 -12.03 -12.81 -26.15
N SER A 16 -13.28 -12.53 -26.49
CA SER A 16 -13.65 -11.81 -27.71
C SER A 16 -13.06 -10.40 -27.69
N GLY A 17 -12.56 -9.91 -28.83
CA GLY A 17 -11.85 -8.64 -28.88
C GLY A 17 -11.15 -8.38 -30.23
N PHE A 18 -10.45 -7.25 -30.31
CA PHE A 18 -9.66 -6.89 -31.49
C PHE A 18 -8.26 -7.50 -31.41
N PHE A 19 -7.85 -8.15 -32.49
CA PHE A 19 -6.55 -8.79 -32.60
C PHE A 19 -5.89 -8.45 -33.93
N LEU A 20 -4.56 -8.37 -33.90
CA LEU A 20 -3.76 -8.23 -35.11
C LEU A 20 -3.40 -9.61 -35.63
N VAL A 21 -3.74 -9.86 -36.90
CA VAL A 21 -3.38 -11.09 -37.60
C VAL A 21 -2.62 -10.78 -38.88
N VAL A 22 -1.78 -11.71 -39.31
CA VAL A 22 -1.09 -11.62 -40.59
C VAL A 22 -2.00 -12.17 -41.68
N ASN A 23 -2.34 -11.35 -42.66
CA ASN A 23 -3.00 -11.85 -43.85
C ASN A 23 -1.99 -12.63 -44.70
N GLY A 24 -2.13 -13.96 -44.72
CA GLY A 24 -1.21 -14.88 -45.38
C GLY A 24 -1.04 -14.64 -46.89
N SER A 25 -1.99 -13.97 -47.54
CA SER A 25 -1.92 -13.67 -48.98
C SER A 25 -1.22 -12.35 -49.29
N LYS A 26 -1.19 -11.42 -48.33
CA LYS A 26 -0.69 -10.04 -48.53
C LYS A 26 0.55 -9.69 -47.71
N GLN A 27 0.98 -10.58 -46.79
CA GLN A 27 2.07 -10.34 -45.83
C GLN A 27 1.91 -9.00 -45.07
N LYS A 28 0.68 -8.63 -44.73
CA LYS A 28 0.35 -7.40 -44.00
C LYS A 28 -0.35 -7.73 -42.70
N MET A 29 -0.16 -6.87 -41.70
CA MET A 29 -0.89 -6.91 -40.44
C MET A 29 -2.27 -6.30 -40.64
N GLU A 30 -3.30 -7.03 -40.24
CA GLU A 30 -4.69 -6.63 -40.35
C GLU A 30 -5.38 -6.77 -38.98
N MET A 31 -6.28 -5.84 -38.67
CA MET A 31 -7.04 -5.88 -37.43
C MET A 31 -8.37 -6.61 -37.67
N ILE A 32 -8.61 -7.66 -36.88
CA ILE A 32 -9.85 -8.42 -36.90
C ILE A 32 -10.51 -8.35 -35.54
N TYR A 33 -11.83 -8.38 -35.53
CA TYR A 33 -12.58 -8.67 -34.33
C TYR A 33 -12.86 -10.18 -34.27
N CYS A 34 -12.41 -10.81 -33.19
CA CYS A 34 -12.68 -12.22 -32.92
C CYS A 34 -13.79 -12.35 -31.88
N ASP A 35 -14.81 -13.13 -32.21
CA ASP A 35 -15.84 -13.51 -31.27
C ASP A 35 -15.68 -14.99 -30.89
N PHE A 36 -15.30 -15.24 -29.63
CA PHE A 36 -15.08 -16.57 -29.08
C PHE A 36 -16.27 -17.10 -28.25
N TYR A 37 -17.44 -16.45 -28.29
CA TYR A 37 -18.64 -16.96 -27.63
C TYR A 37 -19.23 -18.20 -28.34
N PRO A 38 -19.86 -19.15 -27.62
CA PRO A 38 -20.14 -20.50 -28.14
C PRO A 38 -21.23 -20.62 -29.23
N ASN A 39 -21.95 -19.54 -29.56
CA ASN A 39 -23.23 -19.63 -30.30
C ASN A 39 -23.31 -18.78 -31.59
N GLN A 40 -22.19 -18.33 -32.15
CA GLN A 40 -22.18 -17.51 -33.38
C GLN A 40 -21.44 -18.26 -34.51
N ASN A 41 -22.08 -18.39 -35.67
CA ASN A 41 -21.46 -18.98 -36.87
C ASN A 41 -20.34 -18.09 -37.46
N ASP A 42 -20.28 -16.82 -37.06
CA ASP A 42 -19.31 -15.83 -37.54
C ASP A 42 -18.28 -15.47 -36.45
N LYS A 43 -17.28 -16.34 -36.24
CA LYS A 43 -16.20 -16.13 -35.25
C LYS A 43 -15.26 -14.96 -35.58
N GLN A 44 -15.30 -14.43 -36.80
CA GLN A 44 -14.31 -13.48 -37.29
C GLN A 44 -14.96 -12.41 -38.16
N LYS A 45 -14.80 -11.14 -37.76
CA LYS A 45 -15.23 -9.98 -38.53
C LYS A 45 -14.03 -9.13 -38.92
N TRP A 46 -13.82 -8.99 -40.23
CA TRP A 46 -12.81 -8.08 -40.77
C TRP A 46 -13.32 -6.65 -40.63
N ILE A 47 -12.57 -5.82 -39.92
CA ILE A 47 -12.90 -4.41 -39.76
C ILE A 47 -12.29 -3.67 -40.95
N GLY A 48 -13.11 -3.48 -41.98
CA GLY A 48 -12.69 -2.88 -43.24
C GLY A 48 -13.02 -1.38 -43.34
N TYR A 49 -11.97 -0.57 -43.54
CA TYR A 49 -11.87 0.57 -44.45
C TYR A 49 -12.87 1.75 -44.39
N ALA A 50 -13.74 1.85 -43.39
CA ALA A 50 -14.44 3.12 -43.13
C ALA A 50 -13.56 3.99 -42.22
N ASP A 51 -12.94 5.02 -42.81
CA ASP A 51 -12.28 6.16 -42.16
C ASP A 51 -10.94 5.97 -41.42
N VAL A 52 -10.15 4.96 -41.78
CA VAL A 52 -8.69 4.97 -41.46
C VAL A 52 -7.89 4.68 -42.71
N LYS A 53 -7.05 5.65 -43.13
CA LYS A 53 -6.20 5.52 -44.33
C LYS A 53 -5.36 4.26 -44.26
N SER A 54 -5.42 3.47 -45.34
CA SER A 54 -4.95 2.09 -45.44
C SER A 54 -3.61 1.93 -46.18
N ALA A 55 -2.79 2.97 -46.15
CA ALA A 55 -1.39 2.91 -46.53
C ALA A 55 -0.54 3.02 -45.26
N PRO A 56 0.69 2.47 -45.20
CA PRO A 56 1.64 2.87 -44.18
C PRO A 56 1.72 4.39 -44.18
N VAL A 57 1.25 5.03 -43.10
CA VAL A 57 1.53 6.44 -42.87
C VAL A 57 2.98 6.50 -42.45
N ASN A 58 3.86 6.56 -43.44
CA ASN A 58 5.17 7.13 -43.23
C ASN A 58 4.92 8.62 -43.00
N PHE A 59 5.00 9.06 -41.74
CA PHE A 59 5.15 10.49 -41.50
C PHE A 59 6.55 10.87 -41.98
N TYR A 60 6.59 11.58 -43.10
CA TYR A 60 7.80 12.27 -43.51
C TYR A 60 7.95 13.47 -42.58
N ALA A 61 8.85 13.35 -41.61
CA ALA A 61 9.38 14.53 -40.94
C ALA A 61 10.25 15.27 -41.95
N GLN A 62 9.65 16.20 -42.70
CA GLN A 62 10.38 17.08 -43.60
C GLN A 62 10.61 18.42 -42.90
N ARG A 63 11.86 18.88 -42.93
CA ARG A 63 12.19 20.20 -42.44
C ARG A 63 11.70 21.24 -43.45
N ASN A 64 10.95 22.23 -43.00
CA ASN A 64 10.46 23.33 -43.86
C ASN A 64 11.55 24.39 -44.17
N SER A 65 12.81 24.12 -43.84
CA SER A 65 13.95 25.03 -44.05
C SER A 65 15.24 24.27 -44.34
N SER A 66 16.17 24.86 -45.09
CA SER A 66 17.47 24.26 -45.45
C SER A 66 18.43 24.13 -44.27
N PHE A 67 18.90 22.90 -43.95
CA PHE A 67 19.86 22.63 -42.86
C PHE A 67 21.23 22.35 -43.42
N ASN A 68 22.22 23.16 -43.04
CA ASN A 68 23.58 23.00 -43.55
C ASN A 68 24.60 22.80 -42.41
N LYS A 69 24.15 22.57 -41.17
CA LYS A 69 25.03 22.36 -40.01
C LYS A 69 25.16 20.87 -39.70
N THR A 70 26.39 20.36 -39.73
CA THR A 70 26.75 19.01 -39.28
C THR A 70 26.88 18.95 -37.76
N SER A 71 26.52 17.82 -37.14
CA SER A 71 26.60 17.57 -35.69
C SER A 71 25.67 18.41 -34.80
N VAL A 72 24.57 18.93 -35.36
CA VAL A 72 23.51 19.63 -34.62
C VAL A 72 22.29 18.71 -34.57
N PRO A 73 21.89 18.20 -33.38
CA PRO A 73 20.70 17.37 -33.23
C PRO A 73 19.46 18.10 -33.75
N ILE A 74 18.63 17.42 -34.54
CA ILE A 74 17.34 17.96 -34.99
C ILE A 74 16.31 17.52 -33.96
N PRO A 75 15.78 18.43 -33.13
CA PRO A 75 14.87 18.05 -32.06
C PRO A 75 13.51 17.61 -32.64
N PHE A 76 12.92 16.56 -32.08
CA PHE A 76 11.52 16.22 -32.35
C PHE A 76 10.61 17.30 -31.75
N ASP A 77 9.68 17.85 -32.52
CA ASP A 77 8.73 18.89 -32.05
C ASP A 77 8.01 18.50 -30.75
N LEU A 78 7.75 17.20 -30.55
CA LEU A 78 7.13 16.68 -29.34
C LEU A 78 8.02 16.86 -28.09
N ALA A 79 9.32 16.63 -28.23
CA ALA A 79 10.27 16.76 -27.13
C ALA A 79 10.53 18.23 -26.78
N VAL A 80 10.58 19.11 -27.78
CA VAL A 80 10.66 20.58 -27.55
C VAL A 80 9.45 21.03 -26.76
N LYS A 81 8.24 20.70 -27.22
CA LYS A 81 7.00 21.06 -26.52
C LYS A 81 6.93 20.51 -25.11
N TYR A 82 7.41 19.28 -24.89
CA TYR A 82 7.49 18.69 -23.55
C TYR A 82 8.41 19.49 -22.64
N LEU A 83 9.64 19.78 -23.09
CA LEU A 83 10.64 20.51 -22.31
C LEU A 83 10.19 21.96 -22.04
N GLU A 84 9.49 22.60 -22.97
CA GLU A 84 8.87 23.91 -22.76
C GLU A 84 7.74 23.83 -21.73
N ARG A 85 6.83 22.85 -21.87
CA ARG A 85 5.66 22.68 -20.99
C ARG A 85 6.07 22.48 -19.53
N PHE A 86 7.09 21.67 -19.29
CA PHE A 86 7.55 21.34 -17.93
C PHE A 86 8.69 22.25 -17.42
N GLY A 87 9.03 23.31 -18.16
CA GLY A 87 9.87 24.41 -17.70
C GLY A 87 11.39 24.27 -17.94
N TYR A 88 11.83 23.18 -18.57
CA TYR A 88 13.23 22.91 -18.90
C TYR A 88 13.76 23.75 -20.05
N LEU A 89 12.89 24.23 -20.93
CA LEU A 89 13.25 25.04 -22.10
C LEU A 89 12.50 26.38 -22.11
N GLU A 90 13.16 27.45 -22.55
CA GLU A 90 12.53 28.79 -22.60
C GLU A 90 11.53 28.85 -23.76
N ARG A 91 10.31 29.32 -23.49
CA ARG A 91 9.31 29.55 -24.52
C ARG A 91 9.70 30.81 -25.30
N GLY A 92 9.88 30.69 -26.62
CA GLY A 92 10.14 31.84 -27.48
C GLY A 92 8.98 32.86 -27.45
N PRO A 93 9.21 34.13 -27.85
CA PRO A 93 8.17 35.16 -27.83
C PRO A 93 6.93 34.76 -28.65
N GLN A 94 5.77 34.91 -28.01
CA GLN A 94 4.43 34.45 -28.40
C GLN A 94 3.90 34.95 -29.77
N ASP A 95 4.61 35.84 -30.46
CA ASP A 95 4.15 36.49 -31.70
C ASP A 95 4.87 36.01 -32.97
N SER A 96 5.64 34.92 -32.88
CA SER A 96 6.29 34.32 -34.04
C SER A 96 5.68 32.97 -34.38
N SER A 97 5.01 32.89 -35.53
CA SER A 97 4.56 31.64 -36.19
C SER A 97 5.74 30.77 -36.67
N TYR A 98 6.94 30.98 -36.12
CA TYR A 98 8.19 30.33 -36.46
C TYR A 98 8.90 30.02 -35.15
N SER A 99 9.08 28.74 -34.85
CA SER A 99 10.07 28.25 -33.88
C SER A 99 11.44 28.79 -34.30
N GLU A 100 11.83 29.94 -33.76
CA GLU A 100 13.20 30.41 -33.81
C GLU A 100 14.06 29.32 -33.15
N SER A 101 15.06 28.85 -33.90
CA SER A 101 15.72 27.58 -33.61
C SER A 101 16.32 27.58 -32.21
N VAL A 102 15.74 26.78 -31.30
CA VAL A 102 16.38 26.40 -30.05
C VAL A 102 17.80 25.95 -30.37
N SER A 103 18.81 26.55 -29.75
CA SER A 103 20.21 26.14 -29.99
C SER A 103 20.39 24.68 -29.57
N ALA A 104 21.26 23.95 -30.28
CA ALA A 104 21.53 22.55 -29.93
C ALA A 104 22.07 22.43 -28.49
N GLU A 105 22.83 23.43 -28.06
CA GLU A 105 23.37 23.52 -26.70
C GLU A 105 22.26 23.72 -25.66
N SER A 106 21.28 24.60 -25.93
CA SER A 106 20.13 24.83 -25.04
C SER A 106 19.22 23.60 -24.97
N PHE A 107 18.95 22.97 -26.11
CA PHE A 107 18.15 21.75 -26.17
C PHE A 107 18.81 20.59 -25.43
N ARG A 108 20.12 20.38 -25.65
CA ARG A 108 20.90 19.38 -24.93
C ARG A 108 20.91 19.64 -23.42
N SER A 109 21.15 20.89 -23.01
CA SER A 109 21.13 21.28 -21.59
C SER A 109 19.75 21.05 -20.96
N ALA A 110 18.65 21.29 -21.68
CA ALA A 110 17.31 21.05 -21.19
C ALA A 110 17.05 19.55 -20.97
N ILE A 111 17.53 18.69 -21.87
CA ILE A 111 17.47 17.22 -21.70
C ILE A 111 18.30 16.79 -20.49
N GLU A 112 19.52 17.32 -20.32
CA GLU A 112 20.36 16.99 -19.16
C GLU A 112 19.72 17.41 -17.83
N ASP A 113 19.00 18.54 -17.79
CA ASP A 113 18.26 18.97 -16.59
C ASP A 113 17.03 18.08 -16.33
N PHE A 114 16.29 17.70 -17.37
CA PHE A 114 15.20 16.72 -17.25
C PHE A 114 15.70 15.37 -16.72
N GLN A 115 16.73 14.81 -17.34
CA GLN A 115 17.34 13.54 -16.92
C GLN A 115 17.83 13.63 -15.48
N SER A 116 18.52 14.72 -15.13
CA SER A 116 18.96 14.96 -13.76
C SER A 116 17.82 14.98 -12.75
N PHE A 117 16.70 15.59 -13.11
CA PHE A 117 15.54 15.69 -12.24
C PHE A 117 14.83 14.37 -12.08
N ALA A 118 14.68 13.65 -13.18
CA ALA A 118 13.94 12.41 -13.24
C ALA A 118 14.71 11.21 -12.66
N GLY A 119 15.99 11.40 -12.29
CA GLY A 119 16.86 10.35 -11.76
C GLY A 119 17.52 9.49 -12.84
N LEU A 120 17.59 9.98 -14.08
CA LEU A 120 18.24 9.31 -15.20
C LEU A 120 19.71 9.73 -15.34
N ASN A 121 20.47 8.95 -16.12
CA ASN A 121 21.82 9.32 -16.51
C ASN A 121 21.78 10.55 -17.41
N LYS A 122 22.66 11.53 -17.15
CA LYS A 122 22.74 12.78 -17.92
C LYS A 122 23.48 12.55 -19.24
N THR A 123 22.79 12.03 -20.23
CA THR A 123 23.32 11.78 -21.58
C THR A 123 23.19 13.01 -22.47
N GLY A 124 22.20 13.89 -22.19
CA GLY A 124 21.85 15.04 -23.02
C GLY A 124 21.22 14.64 -24.35
N GLU A 125 20.83 13.39 -24.48
CA GLU A 125 20.18 12.80 -25.65
C GLU A 125 18.86 12.17 -25.23
N ILE A 126 17.87 12.16 -26.13
CA ILE A 126 16.61 11.45 -25.88
C ILE A 126 16.86 9.96 -26.14
N ASP A 127 17.53 9.33 -25.17
CA ASP A 127 17.73 7.89 -25.14
C ASP A 127 16.42 7.15 -24.83
N LYS A 128 16.48 5.82 -24.90
CA LYS A 128 15.31 4.96 -24.77
C LYS A 128 14.63 5.16 -23.41
N GLU A 129 15.42 5.27 -22.36
CA GLU A 129 14.96 5.46 -20.98
C GLU A 129 14.31 6.85 -20.80
N THR A 130 14.91 7.90 -21.38
CA THR A 130 14.33 9.25 -21.41
C THR A 130 12.99 9.26 -22.13
N LEU A 131 12.90 8.62 -23.29
CA LEU A 131 11.66 8.54 -24.07
C LEU A 131 10.58 7.72 -23.36
N GLU A 132 10.94 6.57 -22.78
CA GLU A 132 10.02 5.73 -22.00
C GLU A 132 9.41 6.53 -20.84
N LEU A 133 10.23 7.37 -20.16
CA LEU A 133 9.77 8.18 -19.06
C LEU A 133 8.93 9.39 -19.49
N MET A 134 9.33 10.09 -20.56
CA MET A 134 8.54 11.18 -21.16
C MET A 134 7.18 10.71 -21.66
N SER A 135 7.04 9.42 -21.96
CA SER A 135 5.79 8.79 -22.42
C SER A 135 4.92 8.29 -21.27
N LYS A 136 5.36 8.38 -20.00
CA LYS A 136 4.54 7.99 -18.86
C LYS A 136 3.50 9.06 -18.53
N PRO A 137 2.32 8.65 -18.02
CA PRO A 137 1.37 9.57 -17.43
C PRO A 137 2.01 10.39 -16.31
N ARG A 138 1.73 11.69 -16.27
CA ARG A 138 2.33 12.60 -15.28
C ARG A 138 1.47 13.81 -14.93
N CYS A 139 1.85 14.50 -13.86
CA CYS A 139 1.25 15.78 -13.48
C CYS A 139 1.59 16.87 -14.50
N GLY A 140 0.63 17.78 -14.72
CA GLY A 140 0.69 18.90 -15.65
C GLY A 140 1.41 20.14 -15.12
N VAL A 141 1.74 20.18 -13.83
CA VAL A 141 2.52 21.26 -13.21
C VAL A 141 3.98 21.18 -13.70
N ALA A 142 4.61 22.34 -13.92
CA ALA A 142 5.98 22.40 -14.39
C ALA A 142 6.98 21.94 -13.31
N ASP A 143 7.98 21.14 -13.70
CA ASP A 143 9.07 20.65 -12.83
C ASP A 143 10.05 21.75 -12.43
N ARG A 144 10.09 22.82 -13.21
CA ARG A 144 10.94 24.00 -13.01
C ARG A 144 10.07 25.25 -12.99
N VAL A 145 9.73 25.71 -11.80
CA VAL A 145 9.12 27.03 -11.62
C VAL A 145 10.21 28.08 -11.85
N ARG A 146 10.16 28.76 -13.00
CA ARG A 146 11.12 29.83 -13.31
C ARG A 146 10.90 31.00 -12.36
N PRO A 147 11.89 31.40 -11.54
CA PRO A 147 11.74 32.55 -10.68
C PRO A 147 11.83 33.81 -11.55
N GLY A 148 10.73 34.55 -11.65
CA GLY A 148 10.85 36.00 -11.73
C GLY A 148 11.47 36.49 -10.43
N HIS A 149 12.80 36.68 -10.43
CA HIS A 149 13.59 37.26 -9.35
C HIS A 149 13.49 36.61 -7.95
N SER A 150 14.18 35.48 -7.73
CA SER A 150 14.97 35.30 -6.50
C SER A 150 15.88 34.08 -6.61
N SER A 151 17.16 34.33 -6.85
CA SER A 151 18.25 33.39 -6.64
C SER A 151 18.55 33.30 -5.14
N THR A 152 17.79 32.54 -4.35
CA THR A 152 18.19 32.26 -2.96
C THR A 152 17.96 30.81 -2.58
N ARG A 153 19.06 30.05 -2.51
CA ARG A 153 19.22 28.69 -1.93
C ARG A 153 18.22 27.64 -2.45
N ARG A 154 18.72 26.64 -3.19
CA ARG A 154 18.04 25.34 -3.33
C ARG A 154 17.67 24.84 -1.93
N LYS A 155 16.39 24.88 -1.59
CA LYS A 155 15.88 24.34 -0.34
C LYS A 155 15.99 22.82 -0.41
N ARG A 156 16.15 22.16 0.75
CA ARG A 156 16.40 20.70 0.83
C ARG A 156 15.20 19.85 0.39
N PHE A 157 14.02 20.47 0.22
CA PHE A 157 12.74 19.87 -0.12
C PHE A 157 12.04 20.69 -1.21
N ALA A 158 11.12 20.05 -1.94
CA ALA A 158 10.37 20.65 -3.04
C ALA A 158 9.27 21.59 -2.52
N ILE A 159 9.59 22.87 -2.31
CA ILE A 159 8.62 23.90 -1.90
C ILE A 159 8.68 25.12 -2.82
N GLN A 160 7.52 25.53 -3.34
CA GLN A 160 7.40 26.74 -4.17
C GLN A 160 7.56 27.99 -3.30
N GLY A 161 7.08 27.90 -2.06
CA GLY A 161 7.26 28.91 -1.01
C GLY A 161 6.01 29.68 -0.62
N SER A 162 4.89 29.53 -1.34
CA SER A 162 3.57 29.98 -0.90
C SER A 162 2.89 28.92 -0.04
N HIS A 163 2.12 29.36 0.97
CA HIS A 163 1.34 28.51 1.87
C HIS A 163 0.07 29.24 2.26
N TRP A 164 -0.94 28.50 2.68
CA TRP A 164 -2.15 29.11 3.22
C TRP A 164 -1.89 29.71 4.60
N PRO A 165 -2.27 30.98 4.86
CA PRO A 165 -2.06 31.61 6.16
C PRO A 165 -3.00 31.07 7.25
N LYS A 166 -4.02 30.31 6.85
CA LYS A 166 -5.01 29.69 7.73
C LYS A 166 -4.86 28.17 7.73
N LYS A 167 -5.26 27.57 8.85
CA LYS A 167 -5.19 26.12 9.05
C LYS A 167 -6.45 25.37 8.63
N GLN A 168 -7.59 26.05 8.61
CA GLN A 168 -8.83 25.47 8.12
C GLN A 168 -9.07 25.93 6.69
N LEU A 169 -9.03 24.98 5.76
CA LEU A 169 -9.25 25.19 4.33
C LEU A 169 -10.59 24.60 3.93
N THR A 170 -11.32 25.31 3.08
CA THR A 170 -12.58 24.84 2.49
C THR A 170 -12.35 24.39 1.06
N TYR A 171 -13.04 23.33 0.64
CA TYR A 171 -13.01 22.89 -0.75
C TYR A 171 -14.42 22.54 -1.23
N LYS A 172 -14.61 22.59 -2.56
CA LYS A 172 -15.82 22.09 -3.21
C LYS A 172 -15.49 21.40 -4.52
N ILE A 173 -16.30 20.41 -4.87
CA ILE A 173 -16.24 19.76 -6.19
C ILE A 173 -17.28 20.42 -7.10
N LYS A 174 -16.79 21.18 -8.09
CA LYS A 174 -17.60 21.93 -9.06
C LYS A 174 -18.23 21.02 -10.11
N LYS A 175 -17.50 20.03 -10.59
CA LYS A 175 -17.96 19.07 -11.59
C LYS A 175 -17.37 17.71 -11.29
N TYR A 176 -18.19 16.67 -11.38
CA TYR A 176 -17.81 15.29 -11.10
C TYR A 176 -17.55 14.54 -12.40
N THR A 177 -16.71 13.51 -12.33
CA THR A 177 -16.57 12.54 -13.41
C THR A 177 -17.78 11.59 -13.47
N PRO A 178 -18.29 11.24 -14.66
CA PRO A 178 -19.29 10.20 -14.86
C PRO A 178 -18.76 8.77 -14.63
N ASP A 179 -17.44 8.57 -14.54
CA ASP A 179 -16.84 7.24 -14.39
C ASP A 179 -17.11 6.60 -13.02
N MET A 180 -17.46 7.42 -12.02
CA MET A 180 -17.66 6.99 -10.63
C MET A 180 -18.88 7.68 -10.02
N SER A 181 -19.43 7.11 -8.95
CA SER A 181 -20.52 7.76 -8.24
C SER A 181 -20.02 9.03 -7.53
N PRO A 182 -20.83 10.10 -7.43
CA PRO A 182 -20.42 11.31 -6.69
C PRO A 182 -19.97 11.02 -5.25
N SER A 183 -20.62 10.07 -4.57
CA SER A 183 -20.21 9.65 -3.23
C SER A 183 -18.85 8.97 -3.17
N ASP A 184 -18.45 8.26 -4.24
CA ASP A 184 -17.11 7.67 -4.31
C ASP A 184 -16.06 8.75 -4.56
N VAL A 185 -16.35 9.71 -5.44
CA VAL A 185 -15.49 10.88 -5.68
C VAL A 185 -15.29 11.66 -4.38
N ASP A 186 -16.39 12.01 -3.68
CA ASP A 186 -16.35 12.70 -2.38
C ASP A 186 -15.45 11.98 -1.38
N ARG A 187 -15.59 10.66 -1.29
CA ARG A 187 -14.81 9.84 -0.37
C ARG A 187 -13.32 9.85 -0.72
N GLU A 188 -12.94 9.65 -1.98
CA GLU A 188 -11.53 9.62 -2.36
C GLU A 188 -10.86 10.99 -2.27
N ILE A 189 -11.59 12.06 -2.58
CA ILE A 189 -11.13 13.44 -2.40
C ILE A 189 -10.91 13.75 -0.92
N ALA A 190 -11.88 13.41 -0.06
CA ALA A 190 -11.73 13.58 1.39
C ALA A 190 -10.55 12.77 1.95
N ARG A 191 -10.37 11.53 1.45
CA ARG A 191 -9.25 10.65 1.83
C ARG A 191 -7.90 11.22 1.38
N ALA A 192 -7.81 11.82 0.19
CA ALA A 192 -6.61 12.49 -0.28
C ALA A 192 -6.24 13.71 0.58
N PHE A 193 -7.21 14.54 0.98
CA PHE A 193 -6.97 15.61 1.95
C PHE A 193 -6.57 15.10 3.34
N GLN A 194 -7.15 13.97 3.77
CA GLN A 194 -6.84 13.37 5.06
C GLN A 194 -5.36 12.97 5.16
N MET A 195 -4.75 12.49 4.08
CA MET A 195 -3.31 12.17 4.05
C MET A 195 -2.45 13.34 4.52
N TRP A 196 -2.77 14.56 4.06
CA TRP A 196 -2.06 15.78 4.44
C TRP A 196 -2.45 16.29 5.83
N ALA A 197 -3.72 16.13 6.22
CA ALA A 197 -4.20 16.50 7.55
C ALA A 197 -3.59 15.64 8.67
N ASP A 198 -3.30 14.36 8.40
CA ASP A 198 -2.71 13.45 9.39
C ASP A 198 -1.31 13.87 9.85
N VAL A 199 -0.57 14.57 8.97
CA VAL A 199 0.82 14.98 9.21
C VAL A 199 1.01 16.47 9.49
N THR A 200 -0.06 17.27 9.40
CA THR A 200 -0.07 18.73 9.65
C THR A 200 -1.18 19.14 10.63
N ASP A 201 -1.23 20.41 11.02
CA ASP A 201 -2.38 20.97 11.74
C ASP A 201 -3.51 21.45 10.80
N LEU A 202 -3.46 21.10 9.50
CA LEU A 202 -4.47 21.53 8.55
C LEU A 202 -5.78 20.74 8.74
N ALA A 203 -6.89 21.43 8.53
CA ALA A 203 -8.22 20.85 8.53
C ALA A 203 -8.94 21.21 7.23
N PHE A 204 -9.54 20.22 6.59
CA PHE A 204 -10.23 20.39 5.31
C PHE A 204 -11.74 20.23 5.50
N VAL A 205 -12.50 21.19 5.00
CA VAL A 205 -13.96 21.21 5.15
C VAL A 205 -14.61 21.19 3.77
N HIS A 206 -15.36 20.12 3.48
CA HIS A 206 -16.14 20.03 2.25
C HIS A 206 -17.35 20.96 2.32
N VAL A 207 -17.53 21.80 1.30
CA VAL A 207 -18.67 22.72 1.16
C VAL A 207 -19.56 22.27 0.00
N ASN A 208 -20.74 21.74 0.33
CA ASN A 208 -21.69 21.24 -0.68
C ASN A 208 -22.41 22.35 -1.47
N ASN A 209 -22.37 23.59 -0.99
CA ASN A 209 -23.02 24.71 -1.67
C ASN A 209 -22.18 25.16 -2.88
N GLN A 210 -22.67 24.86 -4.08
CA GLN A 210 -21.98 25.18 -5.34
C GLN A 210 -21.72 26.67 -5.55
N SER A 211 -22.54 27.55 -4.95
CA SER A 211 -22.39 29.00 -5.02
C SER A 211 -21.47 29.59 -3.95
N ALA A 212 -20.99 28.78 -2.99
CA ALA A 212 -20.09 29.26 -1.94
C ALA A 212 -18.69 29.52 -2.50
N ASP A 213 -18.06 30.58 -2.02
CA ASP A 213 -16.63 30.83 -2.25
C ASP A 213 -15.80 29.92 -1.32
N VAL A 214 -14.79 29.24 -1.87
CA VAL A 214 -13.97 28.26 -1.14
C VAL A 214 -12.49 28.46 -1.47
N ASP A 215 -11.62 27.84 -0.68
CA ASP A 215 -10.17 27.96 -0.89
C ASP A 215 -9.64 27.09 -2.01
N ILE A 216 -10.27 25.95 -2.29
CA ILE A 216 -9.81 25.00 -3.30
C ILE A 216 -11.01 24.52 -4.11
N ASP A 217 -11.07 24.90 -5.38
CA ASP A 217 -12.02 24.35 -6.33
C ASP A 217 -11.49 23.09 -7.01
N ILE A 218 -12.33 22.05 -7.04
CA ILE A 218 -12.03 20.79 -7.72
C ILE A 218 -12.92 20.65 -8.96
N LEU A 219 -12.29 20.45 -10.12
CA LEU A 219 -12.98 20.38 -11.41
C LEU A 219 -12.49 19.20 -12.25
N PHE A 220 -13.41 18.40 -12.77
CA PHE A 220 -13.13 17.42 -13.81
C PHE A 220 -13.52 17.98 -15.19
N ALA A 221 -12.55 18.12 -16.10
CA ALA A 221 -12.77 18.73 -17.42
C ALA A 221 -11.82 18.15 -18.48
N THR A 222 -12.23 18.19 -19.74
CA THR A 222 -11.39 17.87 -20.91
C THR A 222 -10.94 19.15 -21.61
N GLY A 223 -9.81 19.10 -22.31
CA GLY A 223 -9.38 20.16 -23.22
C GLY A 223 -9.15 21.50 -22.53
N GLU A 224 -9.58 22.59 -23.19
CA GLU A 224 -9.48 23.94 -22.63
C GLU A 224 -10.52 24.15 -21.52
N HIS A 225 -10.03 24.47 -20.32
CA HIS A 225 -10.87 24.65 -19.13
C HIS A 225 -10.33 25.80 -18.27
N GLY A 226 -11.05 26.93 -18.26
CA GLY A 226 -10.64 28.11 -17.52
C GLY A 226 -9.37 28.76 -18.08
N SER A 227 -8.51 29.29 -17.20
CA SER A 227 -7.26 29.98 -17.54
C SER A 227 -6.00 29.09 -17.40
N CYS A 228 -6.18 27.81 -17.06
CA CYS A 228 -5.09 26.86 -16.87
C CYS A 228 -4.70 26.16 -18.19
N PRO A 229 -3.50 25.55 -18.27
CA PRO A 229 -3.08 24.78 -19.45
C PRO A 229 -4.11 23.72 -19.83
N SER A 230 -4.42 23.60 -21.12
CA SER A 230 -5.45 22.66 -21.59
C SER A 230 -5.00 21.20 -21.56
N PHE A 231 -5.93 20.27 -21.34
CA PHE A 231 -5.72 18.81 -21.47
C PHE A 231 -5.92 18.36 -22.92
N ASN A 232 -4.93 18.64 -23.78
CA ASN A 232 -4.98 18.38 -25.23
C ASN A 232 -3.96 17.32 -25.70
N ASP A 233 -3.41 16.52 -24.78
CA ASP A 233 -2.44 15.44 -25.06
C ASP A 233 -3.05 14.04 -25.16
N GLY A 234 -4.33 13.90 -24.80
CA GLY A 234 -5.07 12.64 -24.88
C GLY A 234 -4.76 11.67 -23.74
N PRO A 235 -5.40 10.49 -23.70
CA PRO A 235 -5.35 9.60 -22.56
C PRO A 235 -3.94 9.11 -22.23
N GLY A 236 -3.59 9.09 -20.95
CA GLY A 236 -2.29 8.69 -20.43
C GLY A 236 -1.19 9.74 -20.56
N GLY A 237 -1.53 10.98 -20.93
CA GLY A 237 -0.62 12.12 -20.98
C GLY A 237 -0.57 12.86 -19.63
N THR A 238 -1.18 14.03 -19.59
CA THR A 238 -1.32 14.84 -18.37
C THR A 238 -2.61 14.46 -17.65
N LEU A 239 -2.51 13.83 -16.47
CA LEU A 239 -3.72 13.34 -15.78
C LEU A 239 -4.45 14.42 -14.99
N ALA A 240 -3.71 15.39 -14.46
CA ALA A 240 -4.23 16.48 -13.65
C ALA A 240 -3.20 17.61 -13.51
N HIS A 241 -3.65 18.76 -13.03
CA HIS A 241 -2.79 19.80 -12.47
C HIS A 241 -3.49 20.51 -11.31
N ALA A 242 -2.71 21.17 -10.48
CA ALA A 242 -3.22 22.08 -9.46
C ALA A 242 -2.44 23.39 -9.45
N THR A 243 -3.09 24.42 -8.94
CA THR A 243 -2.49 25.74 -8.74
C THR A 243 -1.95 25.84 -7.32
N TYR A 244 -0.90 26.65 -7.13
CA TYR A 244 -0.34 26.90 -5.81
C TYR A 244 -1.27 27.79 -4.96
N PRO A 245 -1.13 27.82 -3.62
CA PRO A 245 -1.95 28.65 -2.73
C PRO A 245 -2.06 30.12 -3.15
N ILE A 246 -0.98 30.71 -3.66
CA ILE A 246 -0.95 32.11 -4.12
C ILE A 246 -1.89 32.39 -5.31
N TYR A 247 -2.27 31.35 -6.05
CA TYR A 247 -3.14 31.42 -7.22
C TYR A 247 -4.53 30.81 -6.97
N GLY A 248 -4.83 30.43 -5.73
CA GLY A 248 -6.13 29.90 -5.34
C GLY A 248 -6.16 28.39 -5.10
N GLY A 249 -5.07 27.65 -5.22
CA GLY A 249 -5.05 26.23 -4.81
C GLY A 249 -5.91 25.25 -5.62
N ASP A 250 -6.65 25.72 -6.62
CA ASP A 250 -7.58 24.92 -7.42
C ASP A 250 -6.91 23.69 -8.07
N ALA A 251 -7.62 22.57 -8.11
CA ALA A 251 -7.17 21.31 -8.69
C ALA A 251 -8.09 20.86 -9.83
N HIS A 252 -7.51 20.60 -10.99
CA HIS A 252 -8.23 20.16 -12.18
C HIS A 252 -7.76 18.77 -12.61
N PHE A 253 -8.72 17.90 -12.89
CA PHE A 253 -8.52 16.51 -13.28
C PHE A 253 -8.96 16.32 -14.73
N ASP A 254 -8.15 15.67 -15.55
CA ASP A 254 -8.46 15.45 -16.96
C ASP A 254 -9.58 14.40 -17.11
N GLU A 255 -10.73 14.84 -17.61
CA GLU A 255 -11.88 13.96 -17.90
C GLU A 255 -11.67 13.14 -19.19
N GLY A 256 -10.53 13.30 -19.88
CA GLY A 256 -10.08 12.42 -20.95
C GLY A 256 -9.57 11.06 -20.43
N GLU A 257 -9.30 10.97 -19.12
CA GLU A 257 -8.83 9.78 -18.45
C GLU A 257 -9.97 8.91 -17.92
N THR A 258 -9.72 7.61 -17.75
CA THR A 258 -10.67 6.70 -17.09
C THR A 258 -10.40 6.65 -15.59
N TRP A 259 -11.24 7.31 -14.78
CA TRP A 259 -11.04 7.43 -13.34
C TRP A 259 -11.52 6.19 -12.57
N THR A 260 -10.73 5.75 -11.60
CA THR A 260 -10.96 4.53 -10.82
C THR A 260 -10.55 4.69 -9.35
N LEU A 261 -11.02 3.79 -8.48
CA LEU A 261 -10.83 3.87 -7.03
C LEU A 261 -9.61 3.09 -6.52
N ASP A 262 -9.51 1.80 -6.86
CA ASP A 262 -8.49 0.88 -6.34
C ASP A 262 -8.09 -0.15 -7.42
N SER A 263 -7.94 0.32 -8.66
CA SER A 263 -7.63 -0.52 -9.81
C SER A 263 -6.22 -0.24 -10.33
N VAL A 264 -5.52 -1.31 -10.72
CA VAL A 264 -4.27 -1.24 -11.51
C VAL A 264 -4.52 -0.79 -12.95
N LYS A 265 -5.78 -0.85 -13.41
CA LYS A 265 -6.23 -0.39 -14.72
C LYS A 265 -6.96 0.94 -14.59
N GLY A 266 -6.68 1.87 -15.49
CA GLY A 266 -7.21 3.24 -15.42
C GLY A 266 -6.37 4.11 -14.48
N THR A 267 -6.91 5.27 -14.14
CA THR A 267 -6.24 6.29 -13.33
C THR A 267 -6.83 6.30 -11.93
N ASN A 268 -5.99 6.11 -10.91
CA ASN A 268 -6.45 6.07 -9.53
C ASN A 268 -6.68 7.49 -8.98
N LEU A 269 -7.95 7.86 -8.74
CA LEU A 269 -8.30 9.21 -8.32
C LEU A 269 -7.64 9.59 -7.00
N PHE A 270 -7.63 8.69 -6.01
CA PHE A 270 -7.05 8.97 -4.70
C PHE A 270 -5.56 9.32 -4.79
N GLN A 271 -4.79 8.59 -5.59
CA GLN A 271 -3.34 8.82 -5.72
C GLN A 271 -3.04 10.13 -6.46
N VAL A 272 -3.72 10.37 -7.58
CA VAL A 272 -3.56 11.62 -8.34
C VAL A 272 -4.03 12.81 -7.52
N ALA A 273 -5.18 12.73 -6.85
CA ALA A 273 -5.68 13.81 -6.01
C ALA A 273 -4.76 14.11 -4.83
N THR A 274 -4.16 13.09 -4.21
CA THR A 274 -3.20 13.31 -3.12
C THR A 274 -1.99 14.10 -3.62
N HIS A 275 -1.48 13.80 -4.82
CA HIS A 275 -0.42 14.56 -5.46
C HIS A 275 -0.83 16.01 -5.75
N GLU A 276 -1.95 16.21 -6.43
CA GLU A 276 -2.43 17.56 -6.80
C GLU A 276 -2.68 18.43 -5.57
N PHE A 277 -3.22 17.85 -4.49
CA PHE A 277 -3.41 18.60 -3.25
C PHE A 277 -2.09 18.97 -2.57
N GLY A 278 -1.01 18.24 -2.81
CA GLY A 278 0.32 18.71 -2.40
C GLY A 278 0.68 20.05 -3.06
N HIS A 279 0.39 20.22 -4.36
CA HIS A 279 0.53 21.51 -5.04
C HIS A 279 -0.43 22.57 -4.52
N SER A 280 -1.70 22.22 -4.31
CA SER A 280 -2.70 23.10 -3.69
C SER A 280 -2.27 23.60 -2.31
N LEU A 281 -1.38 22.87 -1.64
CA LEU A 281 -0.80 23.21 -0.35
C LEU A 281 0.58 23.86 -0.44
N GLY A 282 1.21 23.94 -1.61
CA GLY A 282 2.46 24.68 -1.83
C GLY A 282 3.72 23.81 -2.04
N LEU A 283 3.57 22.50 -2.17
CA LEU A 283 4.67 21.59 -2.50
C LEU A 283 4.96 21.61 -4.00
N GLU A 284 6.23 21.54 -4.37
CA GLU A 284 6.68 21.35 -5.75
C GLU A 284 6.92 19.86 -6.02
N HIS A 285 7.19 19.53 -7.29
CA HIS A 285 7.66 18.20 -7.63
C HIS A 285 9.03 17.90 -7.01
N THR A 286 9.19 16.66 -6.59
CA THR A 286 10.47 16.12 -6.08
C THR A 286 11.09 15.14 -7.06
N HIS A 287 12.39 14.91 -6.90
CA HIS A 287 13.16 13.91 -7.64
C HIS A 287 13.12 12.52 -6.96
N VAL A 288 12.55 12.44 -5.74
CA VAL A 288 12.43 11.20 -4.98
C VAL A 288 11.32 10.35 -5.58
N THR A 289 11.66 9.25 -6.25
CA THR A 289 10.72 8.42 -7.02
C THR A 289 9.66 7.71 -6.17
N THR A 290 9.86 7.62 -4.85
CA THR A 290 8.92 7.00 -3.90
C THR A 290 7.97 8.02 -3.28
N ALA A 291 8.24 9.31 -3.45
CA ALA A 291 7.42 10.38 -2.92
C ALA A 291 6.15 10.57 -3.73
N VAL A 292 5.09 10.98 -3.04
CA VAL A 292 3.82 11.32 -3.66
C VAL A 292 4.00 12.48 -4.63
N MET A 293 4.83 13.47 -4.28
CA MET A 293 5.12 14.61 -5.16
C MET A 293 6.09 14.29 -6.33
N TYR A 294 6.40 13.02 -6.60
CA TYR A 294 7.10 12.65 -7.83
C TYR A 294 6.16 12.83 -9.05
N PRO A 295 6.59 13.51 -10.15
CA PRO A 295 5.66 13.95 -11.20
C PRO A 295 5.01 12.82 -12.00
N PHE A 296 5.65 11.66 -12.09
CA PHE A 296 5.19 10.57 -12.96
C PHE A 296 4.33 9.60 -12.17
N TYR A 297 3.12 9.37 -12.66
CA TYR A 297 2.18 8.51 -11.97
C TYR A 297 2.45 7.04 -12.24
N GLY A 298 2.19 6.23 -11.21
CA GLY A 298 2.10 4.79 -11.27
C GLY A 298 1.20 4.30 -10.15
N TYR A 299 0.43 3.25 -10.41
CA TYR A 299 -0.41 2.68 -9.35
C TYR A 299 0.45 2.01 -8.28
N SER A 300 0.39 2.53 -7.05
CA SER A 300 0.95 1.88 -5.87
C SER A 300 -0.16 1.32 -4.98
N PRO A 301 -0.19 0.01 -4.66
CA PRO A 301 -1.13 -0.54 -3.70
C PRO A 301 -0.79 -0.20 -2.24
N ASP A 302 0.47 0.16 -1.95
CA ASP A 302 0.96 0.64 -0.65
C ASP A 302 1.22 2.16 -0.71
N PHE A 303 0.21 2.91 -1.14
CA PHE A 303 0.32 4.36 -1.30
C PHE A 303 0.34 5.05 0.07
N LYS A 304 1.41 5.80 0.33
CA LYS A 304 1.66 6.55 1.57
C LYS A 304 2.55 7.74 1.28
N LEU A 305 2.49 8.76 2.14
CA LEU A 305 3.42 9.88 2.08
C LEU A 305 4.85 9.39 2.38
N ASP A 306 5.80 9.78 1.54
CA ASP A 306 7.21 9.57 1.79
C ASP A 306 7.70 10.57 2.85
N LYS A 307 8.88 10.29 3.40
CA LYS A 307 9.55 11.21 4.31
C LYS A 307 9.77 12.58 3.66
N ASP A 308 10.11 12.62 2.37
CA ASP A 308 10.30 13.88 1.63
C ASP A 308 9.00 14.72 1.60
N ASP A 309 7.85 14.08 1.37
CA ASP A 309 6.53 14.74 1.37
C ASP A 309 6.20 15.30 2.77
N ILE A 310 6.41 14.48 3.81
CA ILE A 310 6.10 14.83 5.21
C ILE A 310 6.99 15.99 5.68
N GLU A 311 8.30 15.93 5.41
CA GLU A 311 9.22 17.00 5.80
C GLU A 311 8.93 18.29 5.01
N GLY A 312 8.62 18.19 3.71
CA GLY A 312 8.24 19.33 2.88
C GLY A 312 6.98 20.03 3.38
N ILE A 313 5.91 19.28 3.66
CA ILE A 313 4.64 19.88 4.12
C ILE A 313 4.75 20.44 5.54
N GLN A 314 5.53 19.80 6.40
CA GLN A 314 5.74 20.26 7.77
C GLN A 314 6.65 21.50 7.85
N GLU A 315 7.52 21.72 6.87
CA GLU A 315 8.25 22.99 6.74
C GLU A 315 7.29 24.16 6.45
N LEU A 316 6.20 23.92 5.71
CA LEU A 316 5.21 24.94 5.37
C LEU A 316 4.18 25.17 6.50
N TYR A 317 3.67 24.10 7.12
CA TYR A 317 2.53 24.18 8.04
C TYR A 317 2.82 23.75 9.48
N GLY A 318 4.02 23.24 9.74
CA GLY A 318 4.38 22.63 11.02
C GLY A 318 3.82 21.22 11.20
N LYS A 319 4.31 20.55 12.25
CA LYS A 319 3.83 19.21 12.64
C LYS A 319 2.46 19.29 13.29
N ASN A 320 1.66 18.25 13.09
CA ASN A 320 0.42 18.05 13.84
C ASN A 320 0.69 18.06 15.36
N GLN A 321 0.15 19.05 16.07
CA GLN A 321 0.33 19.25 17.51
C GLN A 321 -0.27 18.11 18.33
N PHE A 322 -1.38 17.53 17.87
CA PHE A 322 -2.02 16.40 18.52
C PHE A 322 -1.16 15.13 18.38
N SER A 323 -0.68 14.85 17.18
CA SER A 323 0.27 13.73 16.93
C SER A 323 1.58 13.94 17.70
N ARG A 324 2.06 15.18 17.82
CA ARG A 324 3.23 15.52 18.66
C ARG A 324 2.98 15.27 20.14
N LYS A 325 1.81 15.66 20.66
CA LYS A 325 1.44 15.41 22.06
C LYS A 325 1.34 13.91 22.34
N LEU A 326 0.69 13.17 21.44
CA LEU A 326 0.56 11.71 21.54
C LEU A 326 1.94 11.03 21.48
N ALA A 327 2.83 11.48 20.59
CA ALA A 327 4.19 10.96 20.49
C ALA A 327 5.01 11.24 21.76
N LEU A 328 4.92 12.43 22.34
CA LEU A 328 5.59 12.78 23.59
C LEU A 328 5.05 11.96 24.78
N GLU A 329 3.74 11.75 24.84
CA GLU A 329 3.11 10.89 25.86
C GLU A 329 3.51 9.42 25.70
N LEU A 330 3.62 8.94 24.46
CA LEU A 330 4.11 7.59 24.15
C LEU A 330 5.58 7.43 24.52
N GLU A 331 6.45 8.39 24.18
CA GLU A 331 7.87 8.38 24.56
C GLU A 331 8.05 8.38 26.09
N ALA A 332 7.30 9.22 26.81
CA ALA A 332 7.32 9.24 28.27
C ALA A 332 6.87 7.90 28.86
N THR A 333 5.84 7.27 28.27
CA THR A 333 5.35 5.95 28.71
C THR A 333 6.37 4.84 28.44
N LEU A 334 7.03 4.87 27.27
CA LEU A 334 8.09 3.93 26.92
C LEU A 334 9.27 4.03 27.88
N GLU A 335 9.65 5.24 28.28
CA GLU A 335 10.77 5.44 29.22
C GLU A 335 10.44 4.96 30.64
N LEU A 336 9.20 5.17 31.09
CA LEU A 336 8.70 4.61 32.35
C LEU A 336 8.72 3.07 32.31
N PHE A 337 8.30 2.48 31.19
CA PHE A 337 8.32 1.03 31.01
C PHE A 337 9.74 0.47 31.05
N ARG A 338 10.69 1.07 30.31
CA ARG A 338 12.12 0.69 30.36
C ARG A 338 12.68 0.74 31.77
N THR A 339 12.40 1.82 32.50
CA THR A 339 12.84 1.99 33.89
C THR A 339 12.27 0.90 34.80
N THR A 340 11.00 0.56 34.62
CA THR A 340 10.33 -0.49 35.41
C THR A 340 10.94 -1.87 35.13
N VAL A 341 11.21 -2.19 33.86
CA VAL A 341 11.86 -3.45 33.46
C VAL A 341 13.25 -3.55 34.10
N ASN A 342 14.07 -2.51 34.00
CA ASN A 342 15.42 -2.49 34.60
C ASN A 342 15.37 -2.71 36.13
N ASN A 343 14.39 -2.11 36.82
CA ASN A 343 14.20 -2.30 38.26
C ASN A 343 13.79 -3.73 38.62
N LEU A 344 12.90 -4.34 37.81
CA LEU A 344 12.48 -5.73 38.01
C LEU A 344 13.63 -6.70 37.76
N GLU A 345 14.45 -6.45 36.74
CA GLU A 345 15.66 -7.24 36.46
C GLU A 345 16.64 -7.20 37.63
N LYS A 346 16.90 -6.00 38.18
CA LYS A 346 17.75 -5.84 39.37
C LYS A 346 17.21 -6.62 40.57
N LYS A 347 15.91 -6.54 40.83
CA LYS A 347 15.26 -7.27 41.93
C LYS A 347 15.28 -8.79 41.74
N ASN A 348 15.20 -9.25 40.49
CA ASN A 348 15.33 -10.67 40.16
C ASN A 348 16.76 -11.18 40.42
N ILE A 349 17.79 -10.36 40.14
CA ILE A 349 19.19 -10.67 40.47
C ILE A 349 19.36 -10.75 42.00
N GLU A 350 18.82 -9.79 42.76
CA GLU A 350 18.86 -9.80 44.23
C GLU A 350 18.22 -11.08 44.80
N LEU A 351 17.01 -11.43 44.35
CA LEU A 351 16.32 -12.65 44.78
C LEU A 351 17.08 -13.93 44.42
N ARG A 352 17.77 -13.97 43.27
CA ARG A 352 18.61 -15.11 42.90
C ARG A 352 19.80 -15.25 43.85
N ASN A 353 20.43 -14.15 44.24
CA ASN A 353 21.54 -14.16 45.18
C ASN A 353 21.07 -14.64 46.57
N ASP A 354 19.94 -14.14 47.06
CA ASP A 354 19.34 -14.59 48.32
C ASP A 354 19.02 -16.09 48.31
N LEU A 355 18.53 -16.61 47.17
CA LEU A 355 18.25 -18.04 47.01
C LEU A 355 19.54 -18.88 47.05
N ILE A 356 20.61 -18.40 46.41
CA ILE A 356 21.93 -19.05 46.43
C ILE A 356 22.47 -19.10 47.87
N ASP A 357 22.39 -17.99 48.61
CA ASP A 357 22.84 -17.91 49.99
C ASP A 357 22.03 -18.82 50.92
N THR A 358 20.71 -18.84 50.75
CA THR A 358 19.81 -19.73 51.51
C THR A 358 20.16 -21.20 51.26
N ARG A 359 20.40 -21.58 49.99
CA ARG A 359 20.81 -22.93 49.61
C ARG A 359 22.16 -23.30 50.22
N SER A 360 23.13 -22.39 50.18
CA SER A 360 24.45 -22.58 50.79
C SER A 360 24.35 -22.87 52.30
N ASN A 361 23.51 -22.10 53.01
CA ASN A 361 23.26 -22.29 54.44
C ASN A 361 22.56 -23.61 54.75
N LEU A 362 21.58 -24.03 53.94
CA LEU A 362 20.92 -25.33 54.09
C LEU A 362 21.89 -26.49 53.89
N ASN A 363 22.75 -26.42 52.87
CA ASN A 363 23.77 -27.44 52.62
C ASN A 363 24.75 -27.56 53.79
N LYS A 364 25.21 -26.44 54.37
CA LYS A 364 26.05 -26.45 55.58
C LYS A 364 25.36 -27.14 56.77
N LYS A 365 24.07 -26.88 56.99
CA LYS A 365 23.29 -27.56 58.03
C LYS A 365 23.12 -29.05 57.77
N LEU A 366 22.90 -29.45 56.52
CA LEU A 366 22.76 -30.83 56.12
C LEU A 366 24.05 -31.63 56.37
N GLU A 367 25.21 -31.07 56.02
CA GLU A 367 26.50 -31.71 56.29
C GLU A 367 26.79 -31.82 57.80
N ALA A 368 26.45 -30.80 58.60
CA ALA A 368 26.55 -30.89 60.05
C ALA A 368 25.69 -31.99 60.67
N LEU A 369 24.51 -32.28 60.08
CA LEU A 369 23.62 -33.37 60.50
C LEU A 369 24.12 -34.76 60.10
N LYS A 370 24.88 -34.89 59.00
CA LYS A 370 25.52 -36.15 58.61
C LYS A 370 26.67 -36.53 59.54
N LEU A 371 27.39 -35.55 60.07
CA LEU A 371 28.51 -35.73 60.98
C LEU A 371 28.11 -36.09 62.42
N SER A 372 26.82 -36.01 62.78
CA SER A 372 26.31 -36.30 64.13
C SER A 372 25.65 -37.68 64.28
N GLN A 373 25.70 -38.55 63.25
CA GLN A 373 25.19 -39.92 63.38
C GLN A 373 26.20 -40.82 64.13
N PRO A 374 25.79 -41.56 65.18
CA PRO A 374 26.66 -42.51 65.87
C PRO A 374 26.89 -43.75 65.02
N SER A 375 28.14 -44.22 64.97
CA SER A 375 28.51 -45.53 64.43
C SER A 375 27.90 -46.65 65.27
N ASN A 376 26.80 -47.24 64.81
CA ASN A 376 26.32 -48.52 65.33
C ASN A 376 26.32 -49.58 64.24
N SER A 377 27.17 -50.58 64.45
CA SER A 377 27.18 -51.86 63.77
C SER A 377 25.90 -52.64 64.08
N CYS A 378 25.13 -53.04 63.06
CA CYS A 378 24.38 -54.29 63.09
C CYS A 378 24.08 -54.79 61.68
N SER A 379 24.41 -56.05 61.47
CA SER A 379 24.22 -56.87 60.28
C SER A 379 22.75 -57.27 60.06
N SER A 380 22.47 -57.64 58.81
CA SER A 380 21.27 -58.32 58.27
C SER A 380 19.94 -57.56 58.26
N ALA A 381 19.61 -56.98 57.11
CA ALA A 381 18.35 -57.22 56.40
C ALA A 381 18.40 -56.56 55.02
N SER A 382 18.18 -57.35 53.98
CA SER A 382 17.96 -56.89 52.61
C SER A 382 16.70 -56.02 52.53
N ALA A 383 16.86 -54.73 52.32
CA ALA A 383 15.83 -53.84 51.78
C ALA A 383 16.31 -53.33 50.41
N PRO A 384 15.43 -53.29 49.39
CA PRO A 384 15.84 -52.87 48.06
C PRO A 384 16.25 -51.41 48.11
N ALA A 385 17.46 -51.13 47.64
CA ALA A 385 17.94 -49.79 47.39
C ALA A 385 16.98 -49.12 46.38
N VAL A 386 16.25 -48.10 46.84
CA VAL A 386 15.68 -47.12 45.93
C VAL A 386 16.88 -46.31 45.41
N PRO A 387 17.15 -46.29 44.10
CA PRO A 387 18.21 -45.45 43.57
C PRO A 387 17.85 -44.01 43.90
N MET A 388 18.72 -43.32 44.63
CA MET A 388 18.69 -41.87 44.68
C MET A 388 19.11 -41.44 43.26
N GLU A 389 18.12 -41.16 42.40
CA GLU A 389 18.39 -40.49 41.14
C GLU A 389 19.14 -39.21 41.49
N ASP A 390 20.41 -39.16 41.07
CA ASP A 390 21.15 -37.92 40.93
C ASP A 390 20.27 -36.98 40.09
N LEU A 391 19.59 -36.04 40.76
CA LEU A 391 19.00 -34.89 40.11
C LEU A 391 20.17 -34.09 39.53
N ASN A 392 20.54 -34.44 38.31
CA ASN A 392 21.52 -33.74 37.50
C ASN A 392 20.97 -32.35 37.16
N VAL A 393 21.29 -31.35 37.99
CA VAL A 393 20.82 -29.96 37.81
C VAL A 393 21.63 -29.20 36.73
N ASN A 394 22.54 -29.87 36.01
CA ASN A 394 23.22 -29.24 34.87
C ASN A 394 22.35 -29.14 33.60
N SER A 395 21.06 -29.49 33.66
CA SER A 395 20.11 -29.25 32.56
C SER A 395 19.32 -27.93 32.66
N PHE A 396 19.74 -26.99 33.52
CA PHE A 396 19.33 -25.58 33.34
C PHE A 396 20.16 -24.94 32.21
N GLU A 397 20.11 -25.56 31.03
CA GLU A 397 20.16 -24.77 29.81
C GLU A 397 19.05 -23.73 29.91
N THR A 398 19.41 -22.49 29.60
CA THR A 398 18.52 -21.35 29.49
C THR A 398 17.40 -21.65 28.48
N ARG A 399 16.34 -22.33 28.91
CA ARG A 399 15.07 -22.31 28.20
C ARG A 399 14.42 -20.96 28.49
N PRO A 400 14.13 -20.14 27.47
CA PRO A 400 13.37 -18.92 27.67
C PRO A 400 12.07 -19.27 28.41
N LEU A 401 11.73 -18.48 29.42
CA LEU A 401 10.46 -18.60 30.12
C LEU A 401 9.32 -18.28 29.15
N VAL A 402 8.88 -19.27 28.36
CA VAL A 402 7.57 -19.23 27.71
C VAL A 402 6.54 -19.65 28.76
N ARG A 403 6.25 -18.75 29.70
CA ARG A 403 5.03 -18.82 30.52
C ARG A 403 4.00 -17.90 29.89
N SER A 404 3.10 -18.51 29.12
CA SER A 404 1.63 -18.36 29.08
C SER A 404 0.95 -17.06 29.53
N SER A 405 1.57 -15.90 29.41
CA SER A 405 0.89 -14.60 29.49
C SER A 405 0.82 -14.01 28.09
N PHE A 406 -0.40 -13.78 27.62
CA PHE A 406 -0.68 -13.05 26.40
C PHE A 406 0.12 -11.73 26.40
N ASN A 407 1.18 -11.65 25.58
CA ASN A 407 2.06 -10.50 25.54
C ASN A 407 1.41 -9.41 24.68
N TRP A 408 0.82 -8.41 25.34
CA TRP A 408 0.14 -7.31 24.66
C TRP A 408 1.06 -6.46 23.77
N ALA A 409 2.37 -6.40 24.07
CA ALA A 409 3.33 -5.68 23.23
C ALA A 409 3.62 -6.43 21.93
N GLN A 410 3.80 -7.76 22.01
CA GLN A 410 3.96 -8.62 20.84
C GLN A 410 2.67 -8.66 19.99
N SER A 411 1.52 -8.62 20.66
CA SER A 411 0.21 -8.51 20.03
C SER A 411 0.04 -7.21 19.20
N PHE A 412 0.58 -6.10 19.71
CA PHE A 412 0.58 -4.81 19.00
C PHE A 412 1.42 -4.89 17.72
N GLU A 413 2.68 -5.33 17.83
CA GLU A 413 3.61 -5.43 16.70
C GLU A 413 3.09 -6.39 15.62
N ILE A 414 2.51 -7.52 16.02
CA ILE A 414 1.92 -8.48 15.08
C ILE A 414 0.74 -7.86 14.34
N ALA A 415 -0.18 -7.20 15.04
CA ALA A 415 -1.33 -6.56 14.40
C ALA A 415 -0.89 -5.45 13.44
N GLU A 416 0.03 -4.58 13.87
CA GLU A 416 0.59 -3.52 13.03
C GLU A 416 1.26 -4.11 11.78
N ALA A 417 2.05 -5.17 11.94
CA ALA A 417 2.73 -5.81 10.82
C ALA A 417 1.74 -6.48 9.85
N ILE A 418 0.63 -7.05 10.32
CA ILE A 418 -0.42 -7.62 9.44
C ILE A 418 -1.11 -6.51 8.63
N PHE A 419 -1.59 -5.45 9.29
CA PHE A 419 -2.33 -4.38 8.61
C PHE A 419 -1.47 -3.51 7.69
N ASN A 420 -0.16 -3.48 7.92
CA ASN A 420 0.83 -2.81 7.05
C ASN A 420 1.49 -3.77 6.03
N GLY A 421 1.00 -5.01 5.90
CA GLY A 421 1.48 -5.97 4.90
C GLY A 421 2.91 -6.49 5.12
N ARG A 422 3.45 -6.35 6.34
CA ARG A 422 4.81 -6.75 6.72
C ARG A 422 4.91 -8.15 7.32
N LEU A 423 3.79 -8.75 7.74
CA LEU A 423 3.75 -10.09 8.35
C LEU A 423 2.64 -10.95 7.75
N GLY A 424 3.02 -12.19 7.40
CA GLY A 424 2.07 -13.24 7.02
C GLY A 424 1.53 -13.15 5.60
N ASN A 425 0.68 -14.10 5.22
CA ASN A 425 0.04 -14.14 3.91
C ASN A 425 -1.49 -14.05 4.04
N CYS A 426 -2.09 -13.06 3.37
CA CYS A 426 -3.54 -12.85 3.37
C CYS A 426 -4.23 -13.90 2.49
N MET A 427 -5.15 -14.66 3.07
CA MET A 427 -5.91 -15.71 2.36
C MET A 427 -7.28 -15.22 1.87
N GLY A 428 -7.55 -13.91 1.94
CA GLY A 428 -8.83 -13.28 1.65
C GLY A 428 -9.70 -13.10 2.91
N ASP A 429 -10.99 -12.80 2.71
CA ASP A 429 -11.97 -12.63 3.79
C ASP A 429 -12.63 -13.94 4.22
N ARG A 430 -12.56 -14.98 3.38
CA ARG A 430 -13.29 -16.24 3.54
C ARG A 430 -12.38 -17.47 3.50
N MET A 431 -12.67 -18.45 4.36
CA MET A 431 -12.10 -19.80 4.31
C MET A 431 -13.21 -20.83 4.10
N ARG A 432 -13.13 -21.59 3.01
CA ARG A 432 -14.10 -22.64 2.68
C ARG A 432 -13.75 -23.95 3.36
N ARG A 433 -14.74 -24.85 3.47
CA ARG A 433 -14.53 -26.23 3.94
C ARG A 433 -13.36 -26.90 3.21
N GLY A 434 -12.50 -27.59 3.96
CA GLY A 434 -11.31 -28.26 3.43
C GLY A 434 -10.07 -27.37 3.28
N TYR A 435 -10.23 -26.04 3.36
CA TYR A 435 -9.11 -25.12 3.47
C TYR A 435 -8.68 -24.95 4.94
N HIS A 436 -7.44 -24.51 5.12
CA HIS A 436 -6.85 -24.29 6.43
C HIS A 436 -5.95 -23.06 6.39
N LEU A 437 -5.75 -22.44 7.55
CA LEU A 437 -4.70 -21.46 7.79
C LEU A 437 -3.52 -22.16 8.44
N SER A 438 -2.35 -22.03 7.84
CA SER A 438 -1.08 -22.39 8.45
C SER A 438 -0.54 -21.24 9.29
N THR A 439 0.53 -21.49 10.04
CA THR A 439 1.23 -20.46 10.81
C THR A 439 1.53 -19.22 9.96
N ASN A 440 1.28 -18.03 10.52
CA ASN A 440 1.39 -16.71 9.92
C ASN A 440 0.46 -16.47 8.70
N GLN A 441 -0.54 -17.31 8.45
CA GLN A 441 -1.62 -17.00 7.50
C GLN A 441 -2.82 -16.39 8.22
N TYR A 442 -3.53 -15.49 7.53
CA TYR A 442 -4.65 -14.78 8.12
C TYR A 442 -5.80 -14.54 7.14
N LEU A 443 -7.00 -14.34 7.70
CA LEU A 443 -8.16 -13.79 7.00
C LEU A 443 -8.30 -12.31 7.33
N MET A 444 -8.72 -11.50 6.35
CA MET A 444 -8.84 -10.05 6.48
C MET A 444 -10.25 -9.61 6.09
N SER A 445 -10.89 -8.75 6.90
CA SER A 445 -12.18 -8.16 6.56
C SER A 445 -12.09 -7.27 5.31
N GLN A 446 -13.20 -7.08 4.58
CA GLN A 446 -13.19 -6.33 3.31
C GLN A 446 -12.83 -4.85 3.52
N ASN A 447 -13.30 -4.26 4.63
CA ASN A 447 -12.93 -2.91 5.05
C ASN A 447 -11.50 -2.81 5.64
N ARG A 448 -10.75 -3.93 5.73
CA ARG A 448 -9.39 -4.03 6.29
C ARG A 448 -9.24 -3.50 7.71
N GLN A 449 -10.31 -3.55 8.50
CA GLN A 449 -10.32 -3.14 9.91
C GLN A 449 -10.05 -4.31 10.86
N PHE A 450 -10.22 -5.55 10.40
CA PHE A 450 -10.08 -6.74 11.24
C PHE A 450 -9.33 -7.87 10.54
N ALA A 451 -8.49 -8.57 11.30
CA ALA A 451 -7.72 -9.70 10.79
C ALA A 451 -7.74 -10.87 11.78
N ALA A 452 -7.96 -12.09 11.28
CA ALA A 452 -7.90 -13.33 12.06
C ALA A 452 -6.68 -14.16 11.65
N ILE A 453 -5.68 -14.28 12.52
CA ILE A 453 -4.37 -14.88 12.21
C ILE A 453 -4.05 -16.08 13.12
N LEU A 454 -3.38 -17.10 12.56
CA LEU A 454 -2.65 -18.08 13.35
C LEU A 454 -1.21 -17.62 13.56
N GLN A 455 -0.85 -17.28 14.79
CA GLN A 455 0.47 -16.77 15.15
C GLN A 455 1.53 -17.88 15.21
N GLU A 456 2.80 -17.50 15.17
CA GLU A 456 3.94 -18.43 15.26
C GLU A 456 4.03 -19.20 16.58
N ASP A 457 3.53 -18.62 17.67
CA ASP A 457 3.40 -19.30 18.95
C ASP A 457 2.24 -20.32 18.99
N GLY A 458 1.48 -20.45 17.89
CA GLY A 458 0.35 -21.35 17.75
C GLY A 458 -0.98 -20.76 18.20
N ASN A 459 -1.04 -19.50 18.61
CA ASN A 459 -2.28 -18.89 19.05
C ASN A 459 -3.10 -18.36 17.85
N PHE A 460 -4.38 -18.72 17.77
CA PHE A 460 -5.31 -18.10 16.81
C PHE A 460 -6.00 -16.88 17.42
N VAL A 461 -5.84 -15.72 16.79
CA VAL A 461 -6.18 -14.39 17.35
C VAL A 461 -6.90 -13.52 16.31
N ILE A 462 -7.87 -12.72 16.76
CA ILE A 462 -8.52 -11.68 15.95
C ILE A 462 -8.07 -10.31 16.42
N TYR A 463 -7.64 -9.47 15.48
CA TYR A 463 -7.19 -8.10 15.70
C TYR A 463 -8.13 -7.06 15.11
N LYS A 464 -8.17 -5.89 15.74
CA LYS A 464 -8.78 -4.66 15.20
C LYS A 464 -7.72 -3.60 14.96
N ARG A 465 -7.79 -2.91 13.82
CA ARG A 465 -6.83 -1.88 13.40
C ARG A 465 -6.76 -0.68 14.35
N ASP A 466 -7.90 -0.09 14.68
CA ASP A 466 -7.98 1.18 15.43
C ASP A 466 -7.74 1.07 16.95
N LYS A 467 -7.51 -0.13 17.51
CA LYS A 467 -7.30 -0.33 18.96
C LYS A 467 -5.84 -0.64 19.31
N GLY A 468 -4.88 -0.21 18.49
CA GLY A 468 -3.46 -0.47 18.75
C GLY A 468 -3.18 -1.95 18.96
N GLY A 469 -3.61 -2.80 18.03
CA GLY A 469 -3.32 -4.24 18.07
C GLY A 469 -3.80 -5.02 19.31
N LYS A 470 -4.79 -4.49 20.04
CA LYS A 470 -5.49 -5.24 21.08
C LYS A 470 -6.23 -6.42 20.44
N ALA A 471 -5.94 -7.63 20.90
CA ALA A 471 -6.70 -8.81 20.49
C ALA A 471 -8.15 -8.70 20.97
N GLU A 472 -9.05 -8.85 20.02
CA GLU A 472 -10.49 -8.89 20.21
C GLU A 472 -10.96 -10.32 20.57
N PHE A 473 -10.24 -11.33 20.08
CA PHE A 473 -10.48 -12.74 20.40
C PHE A 473 -9.18 -13.52 20.40
N SER A 474 -9.06 -14.55 21.24
CA SER A 474 -7.91 -15.44 21.30
C SER A 474 -8.36 -16.84 21.70
N THR A 475 -7.80 -17.86 21.03
CA THR A 475 -8.05 -19.28 21.39
C THR A 475 -7.23 -19.75 22.60
N VAL A 476 -6.28 -18.93 23.07
CA VAL A 476 -5.40 -19.23 24.22
C VAL A 476 -4.66 -20.56 24.01
N THR A 477 -4.16 -20.75 22.78
CA THR A 477 -3.42 -21.95 22.34
C THR A 477 -1.92 -21.71 22.19
N ALA A 478 -1.44 -20.50 22.51
CA ALA A 478 -0.03 -20.13 22.56
C ALA A 478 0.82 -21.16 23.32
N GLY A 479 1.91 -21.63 22.70
CA GLY A 479 2.88 -22.56 23.26
C GLY A 479 2.38 -24.01 23.38
N LYS A 480 1.17 -24.33 22.91
CA LYS A 480 0.60 -25.70 22.96
C LYS A 480 0.92 -26.55 21.73
N GLY A 481 1.70 -26.02 20.77
CA GLY A 481 2.12 -26.72 19.55
C GLY A 481 1.15 -26.63 18.38
N ALA A 482 0.14 -25.75 18.46
CA ALA A 482 -0.77 -25.48 17.36
C ALA A 482 -0.01 -24.88 16.15
N ASN A 483 -0.33 -25.36 14.95
CA ASN A 483 0.30 -24.90 13.70
C ASN A 483 -0.68 -24.89 12.51
N GLN A 484 -1.96 -25.23 12.74
CA GLN A 484 -2.99 -25.17 11.70
C GLN A 484 -4.36 -24.82 12.30
N VAL A 485 -5.11 -23.94 11.62
CA VAL A 485 -6.54 -23.72 11.84
C VAL A 485 -7.31 -24.32 10.68
N GLN A 486 -8.25 -25.20 10.97
CA GLN A 486 -8.99 -25.94 9.95
C GLN A 486 -10.51 -25.80 10.14
N LEU A 487 -11.22 -25.58 9.04
CA LEU A 487 -12.67 -25.79 8.97
C LEU A 487 -12.96 -27.26 8.57
N ARG A 488 -13.33 -28.08 9.56
CA ARG A 488 -13.59 -29.52 9.41
C ARG A 488 -14.85 -29.78 8.58
N ASN A 489 -15.00 -31.02 8.12
CA ASN A 489 -16.15 -31.46 7.31
C ASN A 489 -17.50 -31.40 8.04
N ASP A 490 -17.51 -31.47 9.36
CA ASP A 490 -18.69 -31.27 10.21
C ASP A 490 -19.02 -29.78 10.44
N GLY A 491 -18.16 -28.87 9.96
CA GLY A 491 -18.28 -27.42 10.11
C GLY A 491 -17.64 -26.86 11.37
N HIS A 492 -16.94 -27.69 12.18
CA HIS A 492 -16.16 -27.17 13.30
C HIS A 492 -14.93 -26.40 12.82
N ILE A 493 -14.67 -25.26 13.45
CA ILE A 493 -13.38 -24.58 13.34
C ILE A 493 -12.50 -25.13 14.45
N THR A 494 -11.34 -25.64 14.09
CA THR A 494 -10.40 -26.28 15.02
C THR A 494 -9.02 -25.67 14.89
N VAL A 495 -8.35 -25.48 16.02
CA VAL A 495 -6.93 -25.14 16.08
C VAL A 495 -6.20 -26.41 16.53
N ILE A 496 -5.29 -26.91 15.70
CA ILE A 496 -4.68 -28.22 15.85
C ILE A 496 -3.17 -28.14 15.70
N ASP A 497 -2.49 -29.15 16.26
CA ASP A 497 -1.21 -29.58 15.73
C ASP A 497 -1.48 -30.53 14.56
N LYS A 498 -0.98 -30.19 13.36
CA LYS A 498 -1.13 -30.99 12.14
C LYS A 498 -0.64 -32.44 12.30
N SER A 499 0.24 -32.71 13.26
CA SER A 499 0.71 -34.07 13.57
C SER A 499 -0.35 -34.92 14.29
N LYS A 500 -1.35 -34.28 14.91
CA LYS A 500 -2.42 -34.90 15.71
C LYS A 500 -3.79 -34.28 15.39
N PRO A 501 -4.31 -34.43 14.15
CA PRO A 501 -5.53 -33.76 13.70
C PRO A 501 -6.80 -34.18 14.45
N GLU A 502 -6.81 -35.38 15.04
CA GLU A 502 -7.96 -35.89 15.83
C GLU A 502 -8.00 -35.38 17.27
N SER A 503 -6.99 -34.64 17.73
CA SER A 503 -6.90 -34.10 19.09
C SER A 503 -6.75 -32.58 19.07
N PRO A 504 -7.82 -31.82 18.74
CA PRO A 504 -7.74 -30.38 18.59
C PRO A 504 -7.41 -29.69 19.91
N LEU A 505 -6.51 -28.71 19.86
CA LEU A 505 -6.12 -27.87 21.00
C LEU A 505 -7.21 -26.84 21.34
N TRP A 506 -8.01 -26.46 20.35
CA TRP A 506 -9.23 -25.68 20.50
C TRP A 506 -10.25 -26.08 19.42
N LYS A 507 -11.54 -26.04 19.74
CA LYS A 507 -12.63 -26.26 18.77
C LYS A 507 -13.82 -25.33 19.03
N SER A 508 -14.52 -24.94 17.97
CA SER A 508 -15.78 -24.18 18.07
C SER A 508 -16.84 -24.96 18.84
N ARG A 509 -17.73 -24.26 19.55
CA ARG A 509 -18.82 -24.90 20.32
C ARG A 509 -19.91 -25.50 19.43
N ARG A 510 -20.30 -24.77 18.39
CA ARG A 510 -21.26 -25.20 17.37
C ARG A 510 -20.57 -25.49 16.04
N ASN A 511 -21.25 -26.27 15.20
CA ASN A 511 -20.80 -26.68 13.87
C ASN A 511 -21.96 -26.57 12.87
N ALA A 512 -21.68 -26.87 11.59
CA ALA A 512 -22.67 -26.77 10.54
C ALA A 512 -23.61 -28.00 10.47
N GLU A 513 -23.33 -29.04 11.26
CA GLU A 513 -23.96 -30.37 11.20
C GLU A 513 -23.79 -31.06 9.82
N GLY A 514 -22.78 -30.64 9.06
CA GLY A 514 -22.50 -31.09 7.69
C GLY A 514 -23.01 -30.14 6.60
N GLY A 515 -22.79 -30.52 5.33
CA GLY A 515 -23.11 -29.69 4.16
C GLY A 515 -21.99 -28.74 3.74
N ASP A 516 -22.29 -27.83 2.81
CA ASP A 516 -21.37 -26.76 2.44
C ASP A 516 -21.35 -25.70 3.54
N CYS A 517 -20.16 -25.20 3.86
CA CYS A 517 -20.00 -24.12 4.82
C CYS A 517 -18.72 -23.32 4.53
N PHE A 518 -18.71 -22.09 5.03
CA PHE A 518 -17.53 -21.23 4.98
C PHE A 518 -17.45 -20.37 6.24
N LEU A 519 -16.22 -20.01 6.56
CA LEU A 519 -15.87 -19.05 7.60
C LEU A 519 -15.57 -17.71 6.95
N ILE A 520 -16.07 -16.61 7.51
CA ILE A 520 -15.82 -15.26 7.02
C ILE A 520 -15.41 -14.32 8.15
N MET A 521 -14.38 -13.51 7.90
CA MET A 521 -14.01 -12.36 8.73
C MET A 521 -14.83 -11.16 8.27
N GLN A 522 -15.82 -10.75 9.05
CA GLN A 522 -16.74 -9.67 8.69
C GLN A 522 -16.22 -8.29 9.11
N ASP A 523 -16.75 -7.27 8.44
CA ASP A 523 -16.38 -5.85 8.62
C ASP A 523 -16.79 -5.27 9.99
N ASP A 524 -17.62 -5.98 10.75
CA ASP A 524 -18.03 -5.64 12.11
C ASP A 524 -17.13 -6.27 13.18
N GLY A 525 -16.11 -7.02 12.78
CA GLY A 525 -15.16 -7.70 13.68
C GLY A 525 -15.58 -9.11 14.10
N ASN A 526 -16.69 -9.62 13.58
CA ASN A 526 -17.12 -11.00 13.83
C ASN A 526 -16.48 -11.98 12.85
N LEU A 527 -15.92 -13.07 13.39
CA LEU A 527 -15.56 -14.25 12.61
C LEU A 527 -16.72 -15.24 12.68
N VAL A 528 -17.42 -15.43 11.56
CA VAL A 528 -18.72 -16.14 11.52
C VAL A 528 -18.68 -17.31 10.56
N GLY A 529 -19.21 -18.46 10.99
CA GLY A 529 -19.44 -19.63 10.15
C GLY A 529 -20.87 -19.62 9.60
N TYR A 530 -21.01 -19.72 8.28
CA TYR A 530 -22.30 -19.81 7.59
C TYR A 530 -22.50 -21.16 6.89
N LYS A 531 -23.72 -21.70 6.93
CA LYS A 531 -24.14 -22.84 6.11
C LYS A 531 -24.37 -22.37 4.66
N GLY A 532 -23.96 -23.16 3.68
CA GLY A 532 -24.04 -22.88 2.25
C GLY A 532 -22.70 -22.45 1.62
N THR A 533 -22.76 -22.01 0.37
CA THR A 533 -21.56 -21.67 -0.43
C THR A 533 -21.23 -20.18 -0.45
N ASN A 534 -22.20 -19.29 -0.25
CA ASN A 534 -21.98 -17.82 -0.26
C ASN A 534 -23.03 -17.00 0.51
N ASP A 535 -24.10 -17.60 1.05
CA ASP A 535 -25.15 -16.87 1.75
C ASP A 535 -24.68 -16.43 3.15
N THR A 536 -24.78 -15.14 3.44
CA THR A 536 -24.41 -14.52 4.72
C THR A 536 -25.66 -14.11 5.53
N SER A 537 -26.83 -14.67 5.23
CA SER A 537 -28.05 -14.43 6.00
C SER A 537 -27.88 -14.89 7.45
N ARG A 538 -28.37 -14.09 8.42
CA ARG A 538 -28.29 -14.42 9.86
C ARG A 538 -28.91 -15.78 10.20
N SER A 539 -29.90 -16.24 9.43
CA SER A 539 -30.53 -17.56 9.57
C SER A 539 -29.59 -18.73 9.28
N ASN A 540 -28.51 -18.50 8.52
CA ASN A 540 -27.53 -19.50 8.14
C ASN A 540 -26.24 -19.44 8.97
N ALA A 541 -26.11 -18.46 9.88
CA ALA A 541 -24.98 -18.38 10.80
C ALA A 541 -25.11 -19.46 11.88
N TYR A 542 -24.07 -20.28 12.05
CA TYR A 542 -24.03 -21.35 13.06
C TYR A 542 -22.91 -21.19 14.09
N PHE A 543 -21.95 -20.29 13.84
CA PHE A 543 -20.84 -20.00 14.74
C PHE A 543 -20.51 -18.51 14.69
N SER A 544 -20.19 -17.91 15.83
CA SER A 544 -19.58 -16.57 15.91
C SER A 544 -18.53 -16.54 17.03
N ALA A 545 -17.39 -15.91 16.76
CA ALA A 545 -16.34 -15.71 17.76
C ALA A 545 -16.74 -14.81 18.94
N TRP A 546 -17.77 -13.96 18.78
CA TRP A 546 -18.19 -12.97 19.78
C TRP A 546 -19.52 -13.27 20.46
N ASN A 547 -20.29 -14.23 19.95
CA ASN A 547 -21.58 -14.58 20.54
C ASN A 547 -21.57 -16.02 21.05
N LEU A 548 -21.36 -16.18 22.36
CA LEU A 548 -21.42 -17.48 23.05
C LEU A 548 -22.86 -18.03 23.16
N ASN A 549 -23.88 -17.26 22.76
CA ASN A 549 -25.30 -17.64 22.81
C ASN A 549 -25.89 -18.05 21.45
N LEU A 550 -25.12 -17.96 20.36
CA LEU A 550 -25.56 -18.46 19.05
C LEU A 550 -25.23 -19.93 18.84
#